data_AF-A0A6L9KRP1-F1
#
_entry.id   AF-A0A6L9KRP1-F1
#
_cell.length_a   1.000
_cell.length_b   1.000
_cell.length_c   1.000
_cell.angle_alpha   90.00
_cell.angle_beta   90.00
_cell.angle_gamma   90.00
#
_symmetry.space_group_name_H-M   'P 1'
#
loop_
_entity.id
_entity.type
_entity.pdbx_description
1 polymer ?
#
loop_
_entity_poly.entity_id
_entity_poly.type
_entity_poly.pdbx_seq_one_letter_code
_entity_poly.pdbx_strand_id
1 'polypeptide(L)'
;MTIEHKFTHGKRTFASQEALDLYAASRAAKRDQPSWPLWWKILLWVTGIWLSLYFLGGGKTTPTAPVEERYSGISEDSKSKAALLINLNGQLCAKVTDISRISGDLYRVTCTRYRDGTGSATYEMNAAAGTVK
;
A
#
# COMPACT_ATOMS: atom_id res chain seq x y z
N MET A 1 34.91 8.54 27.46
CA MET A 1 35.50 7.34 28.07
C MET A 1 35.06 6.14 27.25
N THR A 2 35.96 5.50 26.51
CA THR A 2 35.64 4.35 25.64
C THR A 2 36.05 3.05 26.32
N ILE A 3 35.23 2.01 26.19
CA ILE A 3 35.45 0.71 26.85
C ILE A 3 35.87 -0.30 25.79
N GLU A 4 37.03 -0.93 25.98
CA GLU A 4 37.55 -1.96 25.09
C GLU A 4 37.21 -3.35 25.67
N HIS A 5 36.50 -4.19 24.91
CA HIS A 5 36.12 -5.53 25.33
C HIS A 5 36.71 -6.58 24.38
N LYS A 6 37.33 -7.62 24.94
CA LYS A 6 37.96 -8.72 24.18
C LYS A 6 36.92 -9.83 23.96
N PHE A 7 36.58 -10.11 22.70
CA PHE A 7 35.75 -11.25 22.33
C PHE A 7 36.59 -12.39 21.76
N THR A 8 35.98 -13.57 21.64
CA THR A 8 36.57 -14.79 21.06
C THR A 8 37.10 -14.59 19.63
N HIS A 9 36.62 -13.58 18.90
CA HIS A 9 37.03 -13.26 17.52
C HIS A 9 37.70 -11.88 17.37
N GLY A 10 38.29 -11.34 18.43
CA GLY A 10 39.03 -10.08 18.40
C GLY A 10 38.52 -9.04 19.39
N LYS A 11 39.12 -7.84 19.35
CA LYS A 11 38.79 -6.74 20.26
C LYS A 11 37.78 -5.80 19.59
N ARG A 12 36.80 -5.32 20.34
CA ARG A 12 35.87 -4.26 19.90
C ARG A 12 35.79 -3.17 20.94
N THR A 13 35.77 -1.93 20.47
CA THR A 13 35.61 -0.72 21.29
C THR A 13 34.15 -0.29 21.29
N PHE A 14 33.61 0.01 22.47
CA PHE A 14 32.25 0.51 22.65
C PHE A 14 32.27 1.92 23.24
N ALA A 15 31.27 2.71 22.87
CA ALA A 15 31.12 4.09 23.31
C ALA A 15 30.65 4.19 24.78
N SER A 16 29.96 3.17 25.29
CA SER A 16 29.43 3.10 26.65
C SER A 16 29.19 1.66 27.09
N GLN A 17 28.97 1.45 28.39
CA GLN A 17 28.58 0.14 28.95
C GLN A 17 27.23 -0.33 28.37
N GLU A 18 26.28 0.59 28.17
CA GLU A 18 24.97 0.30 27.55
C GLU A 18 25.11 -0.26 26.12
N ALA A 19 26.06 0.26 25.34
CA ALA A 19 26.33 -0.23 23.99
C ALA A 19 26.90 -1.67 23.98
N LEU A 20 27.66 -2.04 25.02
CA LEU A 20 28.15 -3.40 25.21
C LEU A 20 26.99 -4.35 25.54
N ASP A 21 26.07 -3.94 26.42
CA ASP A 21 24.93 -4.75 26.84
C ASP A 21 23.94 -4.96 25.69
N LEU A 22 23.65 -3.93 24.90
CA LEU A 22 22.83 -4.03 23.69
C LEU A 22 23.48 -4.97 22.66
N TYR A 23 24.79 -4.90 22.49
CA TYR A 23 25.53 -5.81 21.60
C TYR A 23 25.46 -7.26 22.10
N ALA A 24 25.63 -7.50 23.40
CA ALA A 24 25.52 -8.83 23.99
C ALA A 24 24.10 -9.41 23.85
N ALA A 25 23.06 -8.61 24.09
CA ALA A 25 21.66 -9.00 23.96
C ALA A 25 21.29 -9.37 22.51
N SER A 26 21.72 -8.58 21.52
CA SER A 26 21.47 -8.89 20.10
C SER A 26 22.12 -10.21 19.64
N ARG A 27 23.27 -10.58 20.22
CA ARG A 27 23.95 -11.86 19.95
C ARG A 27 23.22 -13.04 20.59
N ALA A 28 22.65 -12.86 21.78
CA ALA A 28 21.84 -13.89 22.44
C ALA A 28 20.55 -14.18 21.66
N ALA A 29 19.85 -13.15 21.19
CA ALA A 29 18.59 -13.29 20.45
C ALA A 29 18.73 -14.08 19.13
N LYS A 30 19.93 -14.10 18.52
CA LYS A 30 20.16 -14.81 17.26
C LYS A 30 20.39 -16.32 17.42
N ARG A 31 20.52 -16.83 18.65
CA ARG A 31 20.71 -18.28 18.90
C ARG A 31 19.41 -19.09 18.89
N ASP A 32 18.26 -18.44 19.02
CA ASP A 32 16.97 -19.13 19.13
C ASP A 32 16.22 -19.19 17.79
N GLN A 33 16.92 -19.60 16.73
CA GLN A 33 16.20 -20.13 15.56
C GLN A 33 15.82 -21.58 15.87
N PRO A 34 14.54 -21.90 16.05
CA PRO A 34 14.15 -23.26 16.35
C PRO A 34 14.43 -24.12 15.12
N SER A 35 15.35 -25.08 15.27
CA SER A 35 15.76 -26.01 14.23
C SER A 35 14.64 -27.02 13.97
N TRP A 36 13.61 -26.59 13.26
CA TRP A 36 12.47 -27.44 12.97
C TRP A 36 12.92 -28.60 12.08
N PRO A 37 12.49 -29.83 12.40
CA PRO A 37 12.84 -30.99 11.61
C PRO A 37 12.26 -30.82 10.18
N LEU A 38 13.00 -31.29 9.19
CA LEU A 38 12.74 -31.06 7.76
C LEU A 38 11.30 -31.42 7.36
N TRP A 39 10.73 -32.46 7.97
CA TRP A 39 9.37 -32.94 7.69
C TRP A 39 8.28 -31.89 8.00
N TRP A 40 8.49 -31.02 9.00
CA TRP A 40 7.54 -29.97 9.33
C TRP A 40 7.48 -28.86 8.26
N LYS A 41 8.62 -28.56 7.64
CA LYS A 41 8.69 -27.62 6.50
C LYS A 41 7.93 -28.16 5.30
N ILE A 42 8.04 -29.48 5.03
CA ILE A 42 7.34 -30.15 3.94
C ILE A 42 5.82 -30.14 4.20
N LEU A 43 5.40 -30.39 5.44
CA LEU A 43 4.00 -30.43 5.83
C LEU A 43 3.30 -29.07 5.61
N LEU A 44 3.97 -27.96 5.95
CA LEU A 44 3.48 -26.60 5.67
C LEU A 44 3.40 -26.28 4.18
N TRP A 45 4.32 -26.81 3.37
CA TRP A 45 4.28 -26.63 1.91
C TRP A 45 3.11 -27.38 1.26
N VAL A 46 2.86 -28.62 1.65
CA VAL A 46 1.79 -29.45 1.06
C VAL A 46 0.40 -28.91 1.42
N THR A 47 0.19 -28.44 2.65
CA THR A 47 -1.09 -27.86 3.08
C THR A 47 -1.40 -26.53 2.37
N GLY A 48 -0.38 -25.69 2.15
CA GLY A 48 -0.54 -24.45 1.40
C GLY A 48 -0.93 -24.66 -0.07
N ILE A 49 -0.37 -25.69 -0.72
CA ILE A 49 -0.70 -26.03 -2.11
C ILE A 49 -2.15 -26.53 -2.25
N TRP A 50 -2.59 -27.40 -1.35
CA TRP A 50 -3.96 -27.93 -1.36
C TRP A 50 -5.02 -26.83 -1.13
N LEU A 51 -4.75 -25.91 -0.20
CA LEU A 51 -5.65 -24.78 0.05
C LEU A 51 -5.78 -23.87 -1.18
N SER A 52 -4.68 -23.68 -1.92
CA SER A 52 -4.66 -22.84 -3.13
C SER A 52 -5.51 -23.45 -4.25
N LEU A 53 -5.46 -24.77 -4.44
CA LEU A 53 -6.25 -25.46 -5.47
C LEU A 53 -7.75 -25.45 -5.17
N TYR A 54 -8.14 -25.50 -3.88
CA TYR A 54 -9.54 -25.44 -3.48
C TYR A 54 -10.20 -24.09 -3.81
N PHE A 55 -9.43 -22.99 -3.83
CA PHE A 55 -9.94 -21.64 -4.13
C PHE A 55 -10.02 -21.31 -5.63
N LEU A 56 -9.32 -22.03 -6.51
CA LEU A 56 -9.32 -21.72 -7.96
C LEU A 56 -10.44 -22.39 -8.77
N GLY A 57 -11.24 -23.29 -8.18
CA GLY A 57 -12.26 -24.07 -8.90
C GLY A 57 -13.64 -23.43 -9.12
N GLY A 58 -13.88 -22.19 -8.69
CA GLY A 58 -15.24 -21.63 -8.52
C GLY A 58 -15.67 -20.48 -9.44
N GLY A 59 -14.88 -20.09 -10.45
CA GLY A 59 -15.16 -18.91 -11.26
C GLY A 59 -16.15 -19.14 -12.40
N LYS A 60 -17.46 -19.00 -12.15
CA LYS A 60 -18.48 -18.85 -13.22
C LYS A 60 -18.25 -17.51 -13.92
N THR A 61 -17.84 -17.52 -15.18
CA THR A 61 -17.70 -16.32 -16.01
C THR A 61 -19.07 -15.83 -16.46
N THR A 62 -19.72 -15.01 -15.63
CA THR A 62 -20.86 -14.19 -16.05
C THR A 62 -20.33 -13.10 -16.99
N PRO A 63 -20.95 -12.82 -18.15
CA PRO A 63 -20.53 -11.73 -19.02
C PRO A 63 -20.82 -10.41 -18.30
N THR A 64 -19.78 -9.80 -17.76
CA THR A 64 -19.82 -8.53 -17.05
C THR A 64 -19.96 -7.40 -18.08
N ALA A 65 -21.13 -6.78 -18.14
CA ALA A 65 -21.29 -5.44 -18.72
C ALA A 65 -20.23 -4.49 -18.10
N PRO A 66 -19.78 -3.41 -18.76
CA PRO A 66 -18.78 -2.52 -18.19
C PRO A 66 -19.27 -2.01 -16.83
N VAL A 67 -18.67 -2.55 -15.77
CA VAL A 67 -18.97 -2.16 -14.39
C VAL A 67 -18.33 -0.80 -14.22
N GLU A 68 -19.15 0.25 -14.23
CA GLU A 68 -18.78 1.53 -13.66
C GLU A 68 -18.58 1.30 -12.16
N GLU A 69 -17.34 0.99 -11.79
CA GLU A 69 -16.94 0.64 -10.43
C GLU A 69 -16.97 1.93 -9.59
N ARG A 70 -18.15 2.24 -9.06
CA ARG A 70 -18.31 3.28 -8.04
C ARG A 70 -17.62 2.81 -6.77
N TYR A 71 -16.43 3.34 -6.51
CA TYR A 71 -15.74 3.11 -5.25
C TYR A 71 -16.46 3.88 -4.13
N SER A 72 -17.33 3.19 -3.40
CA SER A 72 -17.92 3.67 -2.13
C SER A 72 -16.89 3.60 -1.00
N GLY A 73 -15.79 4.33 -1.14
CA GLY A 73 -14.70 4.33 -0.16
C GLY A 73 -13.53 5.26 -0.49
N ILE A 74 -13.71 6.18 -1.44
CA ILE A 74 -12.65 7.11 -1.82
C ILE A 74 -12.42 8.07 -0.66
N SER A 75 -11.20 8.04 -0.12
CA SER A 75 -10.79 8.91 0.98
C SER A 75 -10.94 10.39 0.61
N GLU A 76 -11.24 11.22 1.60
CA GLU A 76 -11.31 12.67 1.40
C GLU A 76 -9.97 13.25 0.91
N ASP A 77 -8.85 12.59 1.25
CA ASP A 77 -7.53 12.93 0.71
C ASP A 77 -7.45 12.73 -0.82
N SER A 78 -7.92 11.59 -1.33
CA SER A 78 -7.96 11.32 -2.77
C SER A 78 -8.86 12.32 -3.51
N LYS A 79 -10.00 12.69 -2.92
CA LYS A 79 -10.89 13.74 -3.46
C LYS A 79 -10.21 15.10 -3.50
N SER A 80 -9.48 15.46 -2.46
CA SER A 80 -8.75 16.72 -2.36
C SER A 80 -7.62 16.80 -3.40
N LYS A 81 -6.90 15.69 -3.62
CA LYS A 81 -5.87 15.58 -4.66
C LYS A 81 -6.44 15.67 -6.06
N ALA A 82 -7.58 15.03 -6.33
CA ALA A 82 -8.28 15.14 -7.60
C ALA A 82 -8.76 16.58 -7.86
N ALA A 83 -9.33 17.24 -6.86
CA ALA A 83 -9.75 18.64 -6.95
C ALA A 83 -8.56 19.56 -7.29
N LEU A 84 -7.42 19.36 -6.62
CA LEU A 84 -6.20 20.11 -6.88
C LEU A 84 -5.73 19.93 -8.33
N LEU A 85 -5.66 18.68 -8.81
CA LEU A 85 -5.22 18.38 -10.17
C LEU A 85 -6.12 19.04 -11.23
N ILE A 86 -7.44 19.00 -11.02
CA ILE A 86 -8.43 19.65 -11.89
C ILE A 86 -8.22 21.16 -11.91
N ASN A 87 -8.03 21.77 -10.74
CA ASN A 87 -7.79 23.22 -10.63
C ASN A 87 -6.46 23.64 -11.28
N LEU A 88 -5.39 22.84 -11.16
CA LEU A 88 -4.10 23.09 -11.80
C LEU A 88 -4.17 23.02 -13.33
N ASN A 89 -5.14 22.27 -13.88
CA ASN A 89 -5.42 22.23 -15.33
C ASN A 89 -6.36 23.36 -15.79
N GLY A 90 -6.63 24.37 -14.94
CA GLY A 90 -7.41 25.56 -15.29
C GLY A 90 -8.94 25.38 -15.18
N GLN A 91 -9.40 24.27 -14.64
CA GLN A 91 -10.81 24.03 -14.37
C GLN A 91 -11.23 24.57 -12.99
N LEU A 92 -12.53 24.69 -12.75
CA LEU A 92 -13.07 25.24 -11.49
C LEU A 92 -13.80 24.16 -10.70
N CYS A 93 -13.09 23.55 -9.75
CA CYS A 93 -13.57 22.43 -8.94
C CYS A 93 -13.44 22.75 -7.44
N ALA A 94 -14.57 23.05 -6.80
CA ALA A 94 -14.63 23.44 -5.39
C ALA A 94 -14.64 22.25 -4.45
N LYS A 95 -15.46 21.24 -4.75
CA LYS A 95 -15.57 20.02 -3.96
C LYS A 95 -15.91 18.84 -4.85
N VAL A 96 -15.08 17.81 -4.81
CA VAL A 96 -15.36 16.54 -5.51
C VAL A 96 -16.47 15.79 -4.79
N THR A 97 -17.52 15.47 -5.52
CA THR A 97 -18.70 14.75 -5.01
C THR A 97 -18.65 13.27 -5.34
N ASP A 98 -18.15 12.92 -6.52
CA ASP A 98 -18.02 11.53 -6.98
C ASP A 98 -16.74 11.35 -7.81
N ILE A 99 -16.14 10.17 -7.73
CA ILE A 99 -15.04 9.74 -8.60
C ILE A 99 -15.35 8.31 -9.02
N SER A 100 -15.53 8.08 -10.31
CA SER A 100 -15.66 6.74 -10.88
C SER A 100 -14.47 6.45 -11.81
N ARG A 101 -13.97 5.22 -11.75
CA ARG A 101 -12.95 4.77 -12.70
C ARG A 101 -13.64 4.40 -14.01
N ILE A 102 -13.15 4.92 -15.13
CA ILE A 102 -13.63 4.54 -16.46
C ILE A 102 -12.83 3.33 -16.95
N SER A 103 -11.50 3.44 -16.98
CA SER A 103 -10.59 2.37 -17.42
C SER A 103 -9.15 2.73 -17.08
N GLY A 104 -8.36 1.78 -16.56
CA GLY A 104 -6.96 2.00 -16.20
C GLY A 104 -6.77 3.21 -15.29
N ASP A 105 -5.98 4.19 -15.75
CA ASP A 105 -5.71 5.45 -15.05
C ASP A 105 -6.68 6.59 -15.42
N LEU A 106 -7.73 6.29 -16.18
CA LEU A 106 -8.77 7.26 -16.55
C LEU A 106 -9.93 7.23 -15.55
N TYR A 107 -10.23 8.38 -14.99
CA TYR A 107 -11.28 8.59 -14.00
C TYR A 107 -12.23 9.69 -14.44
N ARG A 108 -13.51 9.46 -14.19
CA ARG A 108 -14.55 10.48 -14.25
C ARG A 108 -14.71 11.08 -12.87
N VAL A 109 -14.49 12.39 -12.77
CA VAL A 109 -14.59 13.12 -11.51
C VAL A 109 -15.73 14.11 -11.60
N THR A 110 -16.71 13.97 -10.72
CA THR A 110 -17.82 14.92 -10.60
C THR A 110 -17.53 15.87 -9.45
N CYS A 111 -17.68 17.17 -9.66
CA CYS A 111 -17.48 18.15 -8.60
C CYS A 111 -18.34 19.40 -8.74
N THR A 112 -18.54 20.09 -7.61
CA THR A 112 -19.27 21.34 -7.54
C THR A 112 -18.39 22.50 -8.01
N ARG A 113 -18.92 23.39 -8.86
CA ARG A 113 -18.19 24.54 -9.42
C ARG A 113 -18.17 25.72 -8.44
N TYR A 114 -17.07 26.47 -8.42
CA TYR A 114 -16.91 27.67 -7.58
C TYR A 114 -17.91 28.80 -7.92
N ARG A 115 -18.29 28.96 -9.20
CA ARG A 115 -19.02 30.15 -9.66
C ARG A 115 -20.46 30.22 -9.17
N ASP A 116 -21.14 29.08 -9.06
CA ASP A 116 -22.58 29.03 -8.82
C ASP A 116 -22.96 28.25 -7.54
N GLY A 117 -22.01 27.61 -6.88
CA GLY A 117 -22.19 26.84 -5.62
C GLY A 117 -23.12 25.62 -5.70
N THR A 118 -23.91 25.52 -6.77
CA THR A 118 -24.96 24.52 -7.02
C THR A 118 -24.74 23.77 -8.34
N GLY A 119 -23.93 24.31 -9.25
CA GLY A 119 -23.58 23.67 -10.52
C GLY A 119 -22.61 22.51 -10.32
N SER A 120 -22.94 21.36 -10.92
CA SER A 120 -22.04 20.20 -11.02
C SER A 120 -21.33 20.21 -12.37
N ALA A 121 -20.05 19.85 -12.39
CA ALA A 121 -19.29 19.58 -13.60
C ALA A 121 -18.64 18.20 -13.49
N THR A 122 -18.49 17.54 -14.63
CA THR A 122 -17.84 16.25 -14.74
C THR A 122 -16.62 16.40 -15.61
N TYR A 123 -15.48 15.92 -15.12
CA TYR A 123 -14.19 15.98 -15.80
C TYR A 123 -13.63 14.58 -15.99
N GLU A 124 -12.88 14.38 -17.07
CA GLU A 124 -12.12 13.16 -17.30
C GLU A 124 -10.65 13.41 -16.98
N MET A 125 -10.15 12.74 -15.94
CA MET A 125 -8.79 12.86 -15.44
C MET A 125 -8.01 11.60 -15.77
N ASN A 126 -6.80 11.75 -16.33
CA ASN A 126 -5.82 10.67 -16.40
C ASN A 126 -4.81 10.83 -15.27
N ALA A 127 -4.84 9.94 -14.28
CA ALA A 127 -3.99 10.04 -13.09
C ALA A 127 -2.51 9.78 -13.37
N ALA A 128 -2.18 8.98 -14.39
CA ALA A 128 -0.79 8.69 -14.78
C ALA A 128 -0.17 9.85 -15.59
N ALA A 129 -0.95 10.45 -16.49
CA ALA A 129 -0.49 11.56 -17.33
C ALA A 129 -0.68 12.94 -16.67
N GLY A 130 -1.50 13.03 -15.61
CA GLY A 130 -1.82 14.30 -14.93
C GLY A 130 -2.71 15.25 -15.76
N THR A 131 -3.32 14.76 -16.83
CA THR A 131 -4.14 15.58 -17.75
C THR A 131 -5.62 15.53 -17.40
N VAL A 132 -6.32 16.65 -17.59
CA VAL A 132 -7.77 16.77 -17.36
C VAL A 132 -8.47 17.30 -18.61
N LYS A 133 -9.61 16.71 -18.97
CA LYS A 133 -10.46 17.10 -20.10
C LYS A 133 -11.90 17.35 -19.66
#